data_AF-A0A2I1GSV9-F1
#
_entry.id   AF-A0A2I1GSV9-F1
#
_cell.length_a   1.000
_cell.length_b   1.000
_cell.length_c   1.000
_cell.angle_alpha   90.00
_cell.angle_beta   90.00
_cell.angle_gamma   90.00
#
_symmetry.space_group_name_H-M   'P 1'
#
loop_
_entity.id
_entity.type
_entity.pdbx_description
1 polymer ?
#
loop_
_entity_poly.entity_id
_entity_poly.type
_entity_poly.pdbx_seq_one_letter_code
_entity_poly.pdbx_strand_id
1 'polypeptide(L)'
;MAQNKEFHYQQGERILCYHGPMIYEAKILEADNKHPKTNLSGPHYLIHYKGWKNTWDEWVSEGRVLKFNDANLAKQKNLEESLSKKGRSTVKKPAQETTAEKGKKRRRDTLTDKDESVKKPKINIPVPDPLRAILVQDWENIDKSSLVVPLPRKPSVKDIISQYRTYRNKKGGQESDGIANEVIDGVQFYFNKCLRSRLLYTSERQQYRGIRNKFEQLDNSQIYGAEHLLRLFVSFPQLISNMNLAEDTLDTLKYHLSDFLNFLNDHRKEYFIDEYQKFKD
;
A
#
# COMPACT_ATOMS: atom_id res chain seq x y z
N MET A 1 1.54 1.75 49.95
CA MET A 1 2.63 2.66 49.50
C MET A 1 2.99 2.24 48.09
N ALA A 2 2.57 2.99 47.08
CA ALA A 2 2.89 2.67 45.68
C ALA A 2 4.37 2.96 45.44
N GLN A 3 5.13 1.94 45.04
CA GLN A 3 6.55 2.05 44.74
C GLN A 3 6.77 3.11 43.66
N ASN A 4 7.55 4.13 44.00
CA ASN A 4 8.07 5.12 43.06
C ASN A 4 9.00 4.38 42.09
N LYS A 5 8.48 3.94 40.94
CA LYS A 5 9.33 3.43 39.86
C LYS A 5 10.10 4.62 39.30
N GLU A 6 11.40 4.60 39.53
CA GLU A 6 12.36 5.62 39.14
C GLU A 6 12.36 5.77 37.61
N PHE A 7 12.08 6.97 37.11
CA PHE A 7 12.20 7.27 35.69
C PHE A 7 13.70 7.42 35.36
N HIS A 8 14.19 6.66 34.38
CA HIS A 8 15.61 6.72 33.97
C HIS A 8 15.99 8.00 33.21
N TYR A 9 15.00 8.79 32.79
CA TYR A 9 15.21 10.03 32.07
C TYR A 9 14.35 11.16 32.64
N GLN A 10 14.89 12.38 32.62
CA GLN A 10 14.24 13.55 33.23
C GLN A 10 13.46 14.39 32.22
N GLN A 11 12.45 15.10 32.71
CA GLN A 11 11.73 16.09 31.91
C GLN A 11 12.70 17.16 31.40
N GLY A 12 12.66 17.41 30.09
CA GLY A 12 13.55 18.34 29.41
C GLY A 12 14.89 17.77 28.95
N GLU A 13 15.21 16.51 29.28
CA GLU A 13 16.43 15.85 28.87
C GLU A 13 16.45 15.60 27.34
N ARG A 14 17.63 15.81 26.73
CA ARG A 14 17.88 15.46 25.33
C ARG A 14 18.20 13.98 25.24
N ILE A 15 17.49 13.30 24.36
CA ILE A 15 17.56 11.85 24.16
C ILE A 15 17.64 11.52 22.66
N LEU A 16 17.94 10.27 22.38
CA LEU A 16 17.79 9.66 21.06
C LEU A 16 16.61 8.70 21.12
N CYS A 17 15.65 8.81 20.20
CA CYS A 17 14.49 7.92 20.19
C CYS A 17 14.37 7.20 18.85
N TYR A 18 14.06 5.91 18.91
CA TYR A 18 13.66 5.16 17.73
C TYR A 18 12.32 5.66 17.19
N HIS A 19 12.26 5.94 15.89
CA HIS A 19 11.03 6.10 15.15
C HIS A 19 11.13 5.27 13.86
N GLY A 20 10.40 4.14 13.84
CA GLY A 20 10.64 3.08 12.85
C GLY A 20 12.06 2.51 12.97
N PRO A 21 12.79 2.30 11.85
CA PRO A 21 14.15 1.74 11.86
C PRO A 21 15.24 2.79 12.16
N MET A 22 14.89 4.07 12.22
CA MET A 22 15.85 5.17 12.40
C MET A 22 15.82 5.70 13.84
N ILE A 23 16.92 6.32 14.24
CA ILE A 23 17.07 6.98 15.54
C ILE A 23 17.06 8.48 15.27
N TYR A 24 16.28 9.23 16.04
CA TYR A 24 16.17 10.68 15.93
C TYR A 24 16.49 11.35 17.26
N GLU A 25 17.00 12.58 17.19
CA GLU A 25 17.15 13.42 18.38
C GLU A 25 15.78 13.91 18.85
N ALA A 26 15.51 13.75 20.14
CA ALA A 26 14.26 14.16 20.76
C ALA A 26 14.50 14.78 22.15
N LYS A 27 13.47 15.43 22.70
CA LYS A 27 13.45 15.98 24.05
C LYS A 27 12.28 15.39 24.81
N ILE A 28 12.49 15.02 26.07
CA ILE A 28 11.40 14.56 26.95
C ILE A 28 10.56 15.76 27.37
N LEU A 29 9.26 15.67 27.15
CA LEU A 29 8.28 16.65 27.59
C LEU A 29 7.64 16.25 28.90
N GLU A 30 7.27 14.98 29.09
CA GLU A 30 6.62 14.46 30.30
C GLU A 30 6.98 12.98 30.52
N ALA A 31 6.81 12.49 31.75
CA ALA A 31 7.03 11.10 32.11
C ALA A 31 5.87 10.59 32.99
N ASP A 32 5.33 9.42 32.67
CA ASP A 32 4.24 8.78 33.40
C ASP A 32 4.48 7.26 33.47
N ASN A 33 4.09 6.64 34.58
CA ASN A 33 4.18 5.19 34.80
C ASN A 33 2.98 4.43 34.19
N LYS A 34 2.07 5.14 33.51
CA LYS A 34 0.99 4.55 32.71
C LYS A 34 0.86 5.28 31.39
N HIS A 35 0.64 4.52 30.32
CA HIS A 35 0.34 5.14 29.04
C HIS A 35 -1.08 5.74 29.04
N PRO A 36 -1.27 7.03 28.71
CA PRO A 36 -2.55 7.73 28.93
C PRO A 36 -3.73 7.20 28.11
N LYS A 37 -3.49 6.61 26.93
CA LYS A 37 -4.55 6.05 26.07
C LYS A 37 -4.78 4.53 26.19
N THR A 38 -3.76 3.77 26.59
CA THR A 38 -3.78 2.30 26.53
C THR A 38 -3.73 1.69 27.93
N ASN A 39 -3.54 2.49 28.98
CA ASN A 39 -3.40 2.06 30.37
C ASN A 39 -2.32 0.99 30.60
N LEU A 40 -1.37 0.87 29.67
CA LEU A 40 -0.21 -0.02 29.81
C LEU A 40 0.66 0.48 30.97
N SER A 41 0.92 -0.41 31.92
CA SER A 41 1.71 -0.13 33.12
C SER A 41 3.22 -0.22 32.81
N GLY A 42 3.97 0.82 33.16
CA GLY A 42 5.41 0.93 32.93
C GLY A 42 5.85 2.37 32.61
N PRO A 43 7.15 2.69 32.65
CA PRO A 43 7.65 4.02 32.35
C PRO A 43 7.42 4.37 30.88
N HIS A 44 6.62 5.41 30.66
CA HIS A 44 6.36 6.03 29.37
C HIS A 44 6.79 7.49 29.41
N TYR A 45 7.31 7.97 28.29
CA TYR A 45 7.80 9.33 28.14
C TYR A 45 7.08 9.99 26.97
N LEU A 46 6.51 11.16 27.17
CA LEU A 46 6.08 12.02 26.08
C LEU A 46 7.31 12.70 25.51
N ILE A 47 7.55 12.54 24.21
CA ILE A 47 8.74 13.08 23.55
C ILE A 47 8.37 14.00 22.39
N HIS A 48 9.24 14.97 22.13
CA HIS A 48 9.18 15.84 20.95
C HIS A 48 10.44 15.67 20.11
N TYR A 49 10.27 15.31 18.84
CA TYR A 49 11.38 15.14 17.90
C TYR A 49 11.92 16.49 17.42
N LYS A 50 13.25 16.63 17.38
CA LYS A 50 13.90 17.86 16.94
C LYS A 50 13.60 18.14 15.46
N GLY A 51 12.96 19.28 15.20
CA GLY A 51 12.62 19.73 13.85
C GLY A 51 11.30 19.18 13.31
N TRP A 52 10.52 18.46 14.13
CA TRP A 52 9.20 17.94 13.77
C TRP A 52 8.11 18.88 14.32
N LYS A 53 6.90 18.82 13.76
CA LYS A 53 5.74 19.59 14.28
C LYS A 53 5.25 18.96 15.59
N ASN A 54 4.73 19.76 16.52
CA ASN A 54 4.19 19.27 17.81
C ASN A 54 3.04 18.24 17.66
N THR A 55 2.38 18.18 16.49
CA THR A 55 1.38 17.14 16.19
C THR A 55 1.97 15.73 16.16
N TRP A 56 3.30 15.60 16.14
CA TRP A 56 4.03 14.33 16.15
C TRP A 56 4.56 13.94 17.54
N ASP A 57 4.21 14.70 18.58
CA ASP A 57 4.58 14.37 19.95
C ASP A 57 3.89 13.05 20.33
N GLU A 58 4.67 12.07 20.75
CA GLU A 58 4.18 10.73 21.06
C GLU A 58 4.64 10.24 22.44
N TRP A 59 3.79 9.45 23.09
CA TRP A 59 4.14 8.70 24.29
C TRP A 59 4.85 7.42 23.86
N VAL A 60 6.11 7.28 24.27
CA VAL A 60 6.95 6.11 23.96
C VAL A 60 7.31 5.37 25.23
N SER A 61 7.44 4.04 25.13
CA SER A 61 7.98 3.24 26.21
C SER A 61 9.50 3.44 26.32
N GLU A 62 10.03 3.17 27.50
CA GLU A 62 11.46 3.27 27.80
C GLU A 62 12.37 2.55 26.79
N GLY A 63 11.96 1.38 26.26
CA GLY A 63 12.76 0.62 25.30
C GLY A 63 13.01 1.31 23.95
N ARG A 64 12.24 2.36 23.61
CA ARG A 64 12.45 3.18 22.41
C ARG A 64 13.41 4.35 22.65
N VAL A 65 13.71 4.66 23.91
CA VAL A 65 14.51 5.81 24.32
C VAL A 65 15.94 5.38 24.63
N LEU A 66 16.89 6.09 24.05
CA LEU A 66 18.33 5.94 24.23
C LEU A 66 18.90 7.22 24.82
N LYS A 67 19.87 7.08 25.72
CA LYS A 67 20.62 8.21 26.26
C LYS A 67 21.41 8.91 25.15
N PHE A 68 21.48 10.23 25.20
CA PHE A 68 22.30 11.01 24.29
C PHE A 68 23.79 10.85 24.67
N ASN A 69 24.48 9.90 24.04
CA ASN A 69 25.90 9.64 24.22
C ASN A 69 26.57 9.27 22.89
N ASP A 70 27.91 9.27 22.86
CA ASP A 70 28.68 9.04 21.64
C ASP A 70 28.44 7.66 21.03
N ALA A 71 28.21 6.63 21.86
CA ALA A 71 27.90 5.28 21.42
C ALA A 71 26.57 5.21 20.64
N ASN A 72 25.52 5.86 21.15
CA ASN A 72 24.20 5.90 20.52
C ASN A 72 24.17 6.84 19.31
N LEU A 73 24.98 7.91 19.29
CA LEU A 73 25.18 8.75 18.10
C LEU A 73 25.89 7.98 16.99
N ALA A 74 26.91 7.17 17.31
CA ALA A 74 27.53 6.27 16.35
C ALA A 74 26.52 5.23 15.81
N LYS A 75 25.63 4.72 16.66
CA LYS A 75 24.54 3.81 16.27
C LYS A 75 23.58 4.47 15.27
N GLN A 76 23.20 5.72 15.51
CA GLN A 76 22.38 6.51 14.59
C GLN A 76 23.06 6.66 13.22
N LYS A 77 24.34 7.06 13.21
CA LYS A 77 25.11 7.25 11.97
C LYS A 77 25.28 5.94 11.19
N ASN A 78 25.58 4.84 11.86
CA ASN A 78 25.72 3.52 11.22
C ASN A 78 24.41 3.03 10.59
N LEU A 79 23.26 3.31 11.23
CA LEU A 79 21.94 2.98 10.70
C LEU A 79 21.63 3.81 9.43
N GLU A 80 21.91 5.10 9.45
CA GLU A 80 21.75 5.98 8.27
C GLU A 80 22.64 5.53 7.11
N GLU A 81 23.92 5.22 7.37
CA GLU A 81 24.84 4.77 6.34
C GLU A 81 24.44 3.42 5.74
N SER A 82 24.02 2.45 6.57
CA SER A 82 23.60 1.12 6.13
C SER A 82 22.38 1.16 5.22
N LEU A 83 21.44 2.08 5.50
CA LEU A 83 20.26 2.30 4.67
C LEU A 83 20.59 3.05 3.38
N SER A 84 21.56 3.97 3.39
CA SER A 84 22.02 4.67 2.18
C SER A 84 22.76 3.76 1.20
N LYS A 85 23.53 2.78 1.70
CA LYS A 85 24.34 1.84 0.88
C LYS A 85 23.48 0.75 0.20
N LYS A 86 22.34 0.36 0.78
CA LYS A 86 21.39 -0.59 0.16
C LYS A 86 20.66 -0.05 -1.08
N GLY A 87 20.80 1.23 -1.41
CA GLY A 87 20.19 1.86 -2.59
C GLY A 87 21.09 2.02 -3.82
N ARG A 88 22.34 1.50 -3.82
CA ARG A 88 23.31 1.77 -4.90
C ARG A 88 24.11 0.54 -5.34
N SER A 89 23.47 -0.30 -6.15
CA SER A 89 24.07 -1.35 -7.00
C SER A 89 23.09 -1.50 -8.17
N THR A 90 23.35 -1.22 -9.44
CA THR A 90 24.54 -1.34 -10.29
C THR A 90 24.36 -0.42 -11.52
N VAL A 91 25.38 0.33 -11.91
CA VAL A 91 25.85 0.63 -13.29
C VAL A 91 27.00 1.64 -13.13
N LYS A 92 28.23 1.21 -13.43
CA LYS A 92 29.41 2.06 -13.58
C LYS A 92 29.67 2.30 -15.07
N LYS A 93 29.84 3.56 -15.48
CA LYS A 93 30.90 3.97 -16.40
C LYS A 93 31.33 5.42 -16.11
N PRO A 94 32.60 5.79 -16.40
CA PRO A 94 33.34 6.83 -15.70
C PRO A 94 33.44 8.14 -16.50
N ALA A 95 33.68 9.27 -15.81
CA ALA A 95 34.73 10.24 -16.15
C ALA A 95 34.72 11.46 -15.20
N GLN A 96 35.92 11.73 -14.68
CA GLN A 96 36.59 13.03 -14.48
C GLN A 96 36.09 14.04 -13.43
N GLU A 97 37.04 14.31 -12.53
CA GLU A 97 37.21 15.46 -11.66
C GLU A 97 37.18 16.78 -12.44
N THR A 98 36.53 17.80 -11.87
CA THR A 98 37.15 19.13 -11.68
C THR A 98 36.40 19.91 -10.60
N THR A 99 37.23 20.60 -9.82
CA THR A 99 36.99 21.65 -8.84
C THR A 99 35.98 22.73 -9.25
N ALA A 100 35.18 23.24 -8.30
CA ALA A 100 35.13 24.67 -7.93
C ALA A 100 33.89 25.04 -7.07
N GLU A 101 34.16 25.97 -6.16
CA GLU A 101 33.29 26.65 -5.21
C GLU A 101 32.20 27.57 -5.79
N LYS A 102 31.25 27.92 -4.89
CA LYS A 102 30.38 29.11 -4.83
C LYS A 102 29.14 29.19 -5.73
N GLY A 103 27.99 29.40 -5.08
CA GLY A 103 26.79 29.90 -5.76
C GLY A 103 25.50 29.89 -4.94
N LYS A 104 25.39 30.78 -3.95
CA LYS A 104 24.13 31.06 -3.23
C LYS A 104 23.19 31.87 -4.14
N LYS A 105 22.12 31.27 -4.69
CA LYS A 105 20.88 32.01 -5.06
C LYS A 105 19.67 31.08 -5.30
N ARG A 106 18.69 31.28 -4.40
CA ARG A 106 17.25 30.96 -4.41
C ARG A 106 16.67 30.49 -5.76
N ARG A 107 16.16 29.26 -5.79
CA ARG A 107 14.98 28.90 -6.57
C ARG A 107 13.98 28.15 -5.68
N ARG A 108 12.75 28.66 -5.73
CA ARG A 108 11.52 28.18 -5.12
C ARG A 108 11.19 26.84 -5.76
N ASP A 109 11.12 25.77 -4.98
CA ASP A 109 10.44 24.54 -5.39
C ASP A 109 9.56 24.04 -4.25
N THR A 110 8.27 24.21 -4.50
CA THR A 110 7.11 23.50 -3.95
C THR A 110 7.40 22.00 -3.84
N LEU A 111 7.56 21.48 -2.63
CA LEU A 111 7.52 20.04 -2.38
C LEU A 111 6.66 19.76 -1.14
N THR A 112 5.43 19.44 -1.49
CA THR A 112 4.34 18.79 -0.76
C THR A 112 4.78 17.80 0.33
N ASP A 113 4.10 17.95 1.47
CA ASP A 113 3.95 16.99 2.57
C ASP A 113 4.01 15.52 2.12
N LYS A 114 4.84 14.72 2.79
CA LYS A 114 4.64 13.27 2.88
C LYS A 114 4.82 12.80 4.32
N ASP A 115 3.68 12.81 4.98
CA ASP A 115 3.24 11.96 6.08
C ASP A 115 3.83 10.52 5.97
N GLU A 116 4.63 10.12 6.95
CA GLU A 116 5.24 8.78 7.07
C GLU A 116 4.68 8.08 8.30
N SER A 117 3.36 7.87 8.28
CA SER A 117 2.67 6.88 9.11
C SER A 117 3.19 5.48 8.78
N VAL A 118 3.81 4.80 9.78
CA VAL A 118 4.13 3.36 9.85
C VAL A 118 4.34 2.69 8.49
N LYS A 119 5.60 2.51 8.06
CA LYS A 119 5.93 1.70 6.87
C LYS A 119 5.59 0.23 7.12
N LYS A 120 4.29 -0.11 7.04
CA LYS A 120 3.83 -1.41 6.59
C LYS A 120 4.58 -1.68 5.27
N PRO A 121 5.09 -2.91 5.03
CA PRO A 121 5.70 -3.22 3.75
C PRO A 121 4.69 -2.82 2.66
N LYS A 122 5.04 -1.82 1.85
CA LYS A 122 4.22 -1.38 0.73
C LYS A 122 4.32 -2.49 -0.29
N ILE A 123 3.34 -3.39 -0.26
CA ILE A 123 3.22 -4.47 -1.24
C ILE A 123 2.85 -3.80 -2.55
N ASN A 124 3.84 -3.58 -3.41
CA ASN A 124 3.60 -3.02 -4.73
C ASN A 124 3.39 -4.17 -5.70
N ILE A 125 2.17 -4.36 -6.17
CA ILE A 125 1.89 -5.21 -7.33
C ILE A 125 2.00 -4.28 -8.54
N PRO A 126 3.00 -4.45 -9.43
CA PRO A 126 3.18 -3.57 -10.56
C PRO A 126 2.02 -3.75 -11.54
N VAL A 127 1.12 -2.76 -11.61
CA VAL A 127 0.06 -2.71 -12.62
C VAL A 127 0.65 -2.12 -13.90
N PRO A 128 0.62 -2.84 -15.05
CA PRO A 128 1.10 -2.33 -16.33
C PRO A 128 0.52 -0.96 -16.69
N ASP A 129 1.35 -0.07 -17.25
CA ASP A 129 0.98 1.29 -17.65
C ASP A 129 -0.27 1.38 -18.54
N PRO A 130 -0.49 0.48 -19.52
CA PRO A 130 -1.71 0.50 -20.32
C PRO A 130 -2.98 0.25 -19.48
N LEU A 131 -2.91 -0.65 -18.48
CA LEU A 131 -4.02 -0.90 -17.57
C LEU A 131 -4.25 0.28 -16.62
N ARG A 132 -3.19 0.99 -16.22
CA ARG A 132 -3.32 2.23 -15.44
C ARG A 132 -4.05 3.32 -16.23
N ALA A 133 -3.79 3.45 -17.53
CA ALA A 133 -4.50 4.40 -18.38
C ALA A 133 -6.00 4.08 -18.46
N ILE A 134 -6.38 2.80 -18.58
CA ILE A 134 -7.77 2.36 -18.57
C ILE A 134 -8.46 2.73 -17.25
N LEU A 135 -7.78 2.56 -16.10
CA LEU A 135 -8.33 2.94 -14.79
C LEU A 135 -8.59 4.44 -14.66
N VAL A 136 -7.70 5.27 -15.22
CA VAL A 136 -7.91 6.72 -15.24
C VAL A 136 -9.13 7.06 -16.09
N GLN A 137 -9.26 6.46 -17.28
CA GLN A 137 -10.40 6.68 -18.16
C GLN A 137 -11.73 6.19 -17.54
N ASP A 138 -11.71 5.03 -16.90
CA ASP A 138 -12.86 4.44 -16.18
C ASP A 138 -13.35 5.39 -15.07
N TRP A 139 -12.41 5.94 -14.27
CA TRP A 139 -12.75 6.95 -13.26
C TRP A 139 -13.37 8.22 -13.87
N GLU A 140 -12.81 8.75 -14.97
CA GLU A 140 -13.37 9.93 -15.62
C GLU A 140 -14.77 9.69 -16.20
N ASN A 141 -14.98 8.53 -16.82
CA ASN A 141 -16.28 8.16 -17.38
C ASN A 141 -17.36 8.05 -16.30
N ILE A 142 -17.03 7.54 -15.13
CA ILE A 142 -18.01 7.25 -14.08
C ILE A 142 -18.25 8.44 -13.15
N ASP A 143 -17.20 9.14 -12.75
CA ASP A 143 -17.28 10.21 -11.76
C ASP A 143 -17.54 11.58 -12.42
N LYS A 144 -16.90 11.86 -13.57
CA LYS A 144 -17.11 13.14 -14.28
C LYS A 144 -18.28 13.06 -15.27
N SER A 145 -18.36 12.00 -16.04
CA SER A 145 -19.36 11.87 -17.12
C SER A 145 -20.66 11.17 -16.67
N SER A 146 -20.73 10.69 -15.42
CA SER A 146 -21.88 9.96 -14.86
C SER A 146 -22.34 8.80 -15.76
N LEU A 147 -21.39 8.16 -16.45
CA LEU A 147 -21.63 6.98 -17.25
C LEU A 147 -21.46 5.73 -16.37
N VAL A 148 -22.08 4.64 -16.79
CA VAL A 148 -21.97 3.36 -16.12
C VAL A 148 -21.62 2.28 -17.13
N VAL A 149 -20.92 1.26 -16.65
CA VAL A 149 -20.62 0.08 -17.44
C VAL A 149 -21.93 -0.68 -17.73
N PRO A 150 -22.21 -1.09 -18.98
CA PRO A 150 -23.40 -1.90 -19.28
C PRO A 150 -23.29 -3.28 -18.63
N LEU A 151 -24.31 -3.68 -17.86
CA LEU A 151 -24.39 -4.96 -17.17
C LEU A 151 -25.61 -5.75 -17.68
N PRO A 152 -25.53 -7.10 -17.79
CA PRO A 152 -24.38 -7.96 -17.47
C PRO A 152 -23.26 -7.87 -18.53
N ARG A 153 -22.00 -7.93 -18.07
CA ARG A 153 -20.82 -7.85 -18.94
C ARG A 153 -20.50 -9.17 -19.61
N LYS A 154 -19.96 -9.07 -20.82
CA LYS A 154 -19.39 -10.17 -21.61
C LYS A 154 -18.05 -9.72 -22.19
N PRO A 155 -16.94 -10.46 -21.95
CA PRO A 155 -16.82 -11.59 -21.01
C PRO A 155 -17.00 -11.14 -19.54
N SER A 156 -17.56 -12.03 -18.70
CA SER A 156 -17.66 -11.79 -17.25
C SER A 156 -16.34 -12.11 -16.55
N VAL A 157 -16.17 -11.68 -15.29
CA VAL A 157 -14.99 -12.05 -14.48
C VAL A 157 -14.80 -13.57 -14.42
N LYS A 158 -15.89 -14.33 -14.29
CA LYS A 158 -15.83 -15.80 -14.29
C LYS A 158 -15.33 -16.37 -15.63
N ASP A 159 -15.73 -15.77 -16.74
CA ASP A 159 -15.27 -16.17 -18.07
C ASP A 159 -13.79 -15.85 -18.25
N ILE A 160 -13.36 -14.65 -17.85
CA ILE A 160 -11.96 -14.22 -17.91
C ILE A 160 -11.06 -15.16 -17.10
N ILE A 161 -11.49 -15.53 -15.88
CA ILE A 161 -10.79 -16.50 -15.03
C ILE A 161 -10.68 -17.86 -15.72
N SER A 162 -11.76 -18.33 -16.35
CA SER A 162 -11.78 -19.62 -17.07
C SER A 162 -10.87 -19.61 -18.30
N GLN A 163 -10.80 -18.48 -19.01
CA GLN A 163 -9.89 -18.27 -20.13
C GLN A 163 -8.43 -18.27 -19.66
N TYR A 164 -8.13 -17.60 -18.54
CA TYR A 164 -6.80 -17.62 -17.94
C TYR A 164 -6.34 -19.02 -17.53
N ARG A 165 -7.22 -19.83 -16.91
CA ARG A 165 -6.92 -21.24 -16.59
C ARG A 165 -6.56 -22.04 -17.83
N THR A 166 -7.31 -21.83 -18.91
CA THR A 166 -7.07 -22.50 -20.19
C THR A 166 -5.75 -22.05 -20.82
N TYR A 167 -5.42 -20.76 -20.72
CA TYR A 167 -4.14 -20.21 -21.16
C TYR A 167 -2.97 -20.83 -20.39
N ARG A 168 -3.07 -20.91 -19.06
CA ARG A 168 -2.06 -21.51 -18.18
C ARG A 168 -1.83 -22.99 -18.45
N ASN A 169 -2.90 -23.78 -18.55
CA ASN A 169 -2.83 -25.21 -18.89
C ASN A 169 -2.17 -25.47 -20.25
N LYS A 170 -2.26 -24.53 -21.20
CA LYS A 170 -1.57 -24.63 -22.50
C LYS A 170 -0.09 -24.25 -22.42
N LYS A 171 0.32 -23.48 -21.41
CA LYS A 171 1.65 -22.85 -21.31
C LYS A 171 2.58 -23.53 -20.29
N GLY A 172 2.06 -24.32 -19.34
CA GLY A 172 2.84 -24.95 -18.25
C GLY A 172 2.36 -26.34 -17.83
N GLY A 173 3.27 -27.14 -17.27
CA GLY A 173 2.99 -28.47 -16.70
C GLY A 173 2.32 -28.42 -15.31
N GLN A 174 1.58 -29.49 -14.98
CA GLN A 174 0.51 -29.57 -13.98
C GLN A 174 0.80 -29.06 -12.54
N GLU A 175 2.05 -29.01 -12.07
CA GLU A 175 2.35 -28.66 -10.66
C GLU A 175 2.27 -27.16 -10.36
N SER A 176 2.64 -26.29 -11.30
CA SER A 176 2.61 -24.83 -11.09
C SER A 176 1.20 -24.23 -11.16
N ASP A 177 0.22 -25.01 -11.61
CA ASP A 177 -1.15 -24.55 -11.80
C ASP A 177 -2.01 -24.71 -10.54
N GLY A 178 -1.65 -25.58 -9.59
CA GLY A 178 -2.37 -25.72 -8.33
C GLY A 178 -2.41 -24.40 -7.53
N ILE A 179 -1.24 -23.81 -7.30
CA ILE A 179 -1.08 -22.53 -6.58
C ILE A 179 -1.70 -21.39 -7.39
N ALA A 180 -1.47 -21.35 -8.70
CA ALA A 180 -2.05 -20.31 -9.55
C ALA A 180 -3.59 -20.36 -9.50
N ASN A 181 -4.19 -21.54 -9.54
CA ASN A 181 -5.63 -21.71 -9.44
C ASN A 181 -6.17 -21.25 -8.09
N GLU A 182 -5.50 -21.61 -6.99
CA GLU A 182 -5.86 -21.17 -5.64
C GLU A 182 -5.80 -19.64 -5.49
N VAL A 183 -4.76 -19.00 -6.03
CA VAL A 183 -4.64 -17.54 -6.05
C VAL A 183 -5.82 -16.92 -6.81
N ILE A 184 -6.15 -17.44 -7.99
CA ILE A 184 -7.24 -16.91 -8.81
C ILE A 184 -8.62 -17.16 -8.20
N ASP A 185 -8.83 -18.32 -7.56
CA ASP A 185 -10.03 -18.59 -6.77
C ASP A 185 -10.16 -17.57 -5.62
N GLY A 186 -9.03 -17.25 -4.97
CA GLY A 186 -8.94 -16.16 -4.00
C GLY A 186 -9.37 -14.82 -4.60
N VAL A 187 -8.84 -14.46 -5.79
CA VAL A 187 -9.24 -13.22 -6.49
C VAL A 187 -10.74 -13.19 -6.75
N GLN A 188 -11.34 -14.29 -7.23
CA GLN A 188 -12.78 -14.38 -7.46
C GLN A 188 -13.59 -14.21 -6.18
N PHE A 189 -13.18 -14.89 -5.11
CA PHE A 189 -13.84 -14.80 -3.81
C PHE A 189 -13.78 -13.37 -3.25
N TYR A 190 -12.61 -12.74 -3.31
CA TYR A 190 -12.43 -11.36 -2.88
C TYR A 190 -13.23 -10.38 -3.74
N PHE A 191 -13.27 -10.58 -5.06
CA PHE A 191 -14.09 -9.77 -5.95
C PHE A 191 -15.57 -9.79 -5.52
N ASN A 192 -16.11 -11.00 -5.29
CA ASN A 192 -17.50 -11.17 -4.87
C ASN A 192 -17.80 -10.47 -3.54
N LYS A 193 -16.86 -10.51 -2.58
CA LYS A 193 -17.01 -9.91 -1.25
C LYS A 193 -16.77 -8.40 -1.22
N CYS A 194 -15.84 -7.90 -2.02
CA CYS A 194 -15.38 -6.50 -1.98
C CYS A 194 -16.12 -5.58 -2.97
N LEU A 195 -16.86 -6.13 -3.94
CA LEU A 195 -17.52 -5.34 -4.98
C LEU A 195 -18.32 -4.17 -4.39
N ARG A 196 -19.30 -4.47 -3.53
CA ARG A 196 -20.21 -3.46 -2.95
C ARG A 196 -19.50 -2.45 -2.05
N SER A 197 -18.49 -2.88 -1.29
CA SER A 197 -17.89 -2.07 -0.23
C SER A 197 -16.73 -1.20 -0.72
N ARG A 198 -16.02 -1.62 -1.77
CA ARG A 198 -14.74 -1.02 -2.13
C ARG A 198 -14.52 -0.79 -3.64
N LEU A 199 -15.17 -1.54 -4.53
CA LEU A 199 -14.89 -1.48 -5.98
C LEU A 199 -15.84 -0.55 -6.77
N LEU A 200 -17.03 -0.27 -6.24
CA LEU A 200 -18.04 0.56 -6.90
C LEU A 200 -17.87 2.03 -6.51
N TYR A 201 -17.91 2.90 -7.52
CA TYR A 201 -18.01 4.34 -7.31
C TYR A 201 -19.40 4.73 -6.80
N THR A 202 -19.53 5.95 -6.29
CA THR A 202 -20.79 6.44 -5.72
C THR A 202 -21.92 6.44 -6.75
N SER A 203 -21.63 6.83 -7.99
CA SER A 203 -22.60 6.86 -9.11
C SER A 203 -23.08 5.47 -9.54
N GLU A 204 -22.26 4.42 -9.41
CA GLU A 204 -22.65 3.05 -9.79
C GLU A 204 -23.56 2.36 -8.75
N ARG A 205 -23.71 2.93 -7.54
CA ARG A 205 -24.47 2.29 -6.45
C ARG A 205 -25.94 2.08 -6.77
N GLN A 206 -26.54 2.97 -7.57
CA GLN A 206 -27.93 2.83 -8.01
C GLN A 206 -28.07 1.65 -8.98
N GLN A 207 -27.17 1.55 -9.97
CA GLN A 207 -27.11 0.42 -10.88
C GLN A 207 -26.94 -0.91 -10.15
N TYR A 208 -26.02 -0.98 -9.17
CA TYR A 208 -25.80 -2.18 -8.37
C TYR A 208 -27.08 -2.66 -7.66
N ARG A 209 -27.86 -1.74 -7.07
CA ARG A 209 -29.14 -2.09 -6.42
C ARG A 209 -30.13 -2.67 -7.41
N GLY A 210 -30.29 -2.02 -8.57
CA GLY A 210 -31.20 -2.49 -9.63
C GLY A 210 -30.81 -3.87 -10.16
N ILE A 211 -29.52 -4.10 -10.37
CA ILE A 211 -28.99 -5.38 -10.84
C ILE A 211 -29.12 -6.47 -9.78
N ARG A 212 -28.86 -6.16 -8.49
CA ARG A 212 -28.97 -7.16 -7.43
C ARG A 212 -30.41 -7.63 -7.23
N ASN A 213 -31.40 -6.75 -7.42
CA ASN A 213 -32.81 -7.12 -7.41
C ASN A 213 -33.19 -8.03 -8.60
N LYS A 214 -32.56 -7.86 -9.77
CA LYS A 214 -32.81 -8.69 -10.96
C LYS A 214 -32.07 -10.03 -10.92
N PHE A 215 -30.89 -10.07 -10.30
CA PHE A 215 -29.98 -11.22 -10.30
C PHE A 215 -29.52 -11.56 -8.88
N GLU A 216 -30.49 -11.85 -8.00
CA GLU A 216 -30.19 -12.16 -6.59
C GLU A 216 -29.40 -13.46 -6.42
N GLN A 217 -29.64 -14.43 -7.31
CA GLN A 217 -29.06 -15.78 -7.28
C GLN A 217 -27.67 -15.88 -7.95
N LEU A 218 -27.23 -14.85 -8.68
CA LEU A 218 -25.95 -14.89 -9.39
C LEU A 218 -24.84 -14.24 -8.56
N ASP A 219 -23.63 -14.76 -8.75
CA ASP A 219 -22.43 -14.16 -8.19
C ASP A 219 -22.07 -12.87 -8.92
N ASN A 220 -21.46 -11.93 -8.19
CA ASN A 220 -20.96 -10.69 -8.78
C ASN A 220 -19.95 -10.96 -9.91
N SER A 221 -19.13 -12.01 -9.80
CA SER A 221 -18.18 -12.42 -10.83
C SER A 221 -18.83 -12.86 -12.15
N GLN A 222 -20.12 -13.21 -12.16
CA GLN A 222 -20.86 -13.57 -13.37
C GLN A 222 -21.53 -12.36 -14.06
N ILE A 223 -21.66 -11.25 -13.34
CA ILE A 223 -22.39 -10.07 -13.81
C ILE A 223 -21.43 -8.97 -14.27
N TYR A 224 -20.33 -8.79 -13.55
CA TYR A 224 -19.37 -7.71 -13.77
C TYR A 224 -18.21 -8.17 -14.68
N GLY A 225 -17.50 -7.19 -15.26
CA GLY A 225 -16.46 -7.39 -16.27
C GLY A 225 -15.04 -7.10 -15.77
N ALA A 226 -14.13 -6.94 -16.73
CA ALA A 226 -12.71 -6.69 -16.49
C ALA A 226 -12.44 -5.34 -15.82
N GLU A 227 -13.30 -4.34 -16.04
CA GLU A 227 -13.19 -2.98 -15.53
C GLU A 227 -13.18 -2.99 -13.99
N HIS A 228 -14.21 -3.60 -13.39
CA HIS A 228 -14.33 -3.74 -11.94
C HIS A 228 -13.27 -4.67 -11.37
N LEU A 229 -12.90 -5.73 -12.11
CA LEU A 229 -11.83 -6.63 -11.70
C LEU A 229 -10.50 -5.89 -11.59
N LEU A 230 -10.20 -5.00 -12.52
CA LEU A 230 -8.96 -4.22 -12.51
C LEU A 230 -8.89 -3.26 -11.31
N ARG A 231 -10.02 -2.68 -10.89
CA ARG A 231 -10.10 -1.87 -9.65
C ARG A 231 -9.72 -2.67 -8.40
N LEU A 232 -9.99 -3.97 -8.38
CA LEU A 232 -9.59 -4.84 -7.28
C LEU A 232 -8.05 -4.90 -7.15
N PHE A 233 -7.31 -4.97 -8.26
CA PHE A 233 -5.84 -4.95 -8.27
C PHE A 233 -5.22 -3.68 -7.70
N VAL A 234 -5.88 -2.53 -7.83
CA VAL A 234 -5.46 -1.29 -7.17
C VAL A 234 -5.68 -1.35 -5.65
N SER A 235 -6.74 -2.05 -5.22
CA SER A 235 -7.08 -2.21 -3.80
C SER A 235 -6.30 -3.33 -3.11
N PHE A 236 -5.80 -4.32 -3.86
CA PHE A 236 -5.09 -5.49 -3.34
C PHE A 236 -3.91 -5.17 -2.42
N PRO A 237 -3.01 -4.23 -2.73
CA PRO A 237 -1.95 -3.80 -1.83
C PRO A 237 -2.43 -3.48 -0.41
N GLN A 238 -3.52 -2.72 -0.29
CA GLN A 238 -4.09 -2.34 1.01
C GLN A 238 -4.73 -3.53 1.73
N LEU A 239 -5.27 -4.49 0.98
CA LEU A 239 -5.87 -5.71 1.53
C LEU A 239 -4.80 -6.66 2.05
N ILE A 240 -3.75 -6.91 1.26
CA ILE A 240 -2.66 -7.83 1.61
C ILE A 240 -1.81 -7.24 2.75
N SER A 241 -1.62 -5.91 2.82
CA SER A 241 -0.92 -5.28 3.95
C SER A 241 -1.59 -5.49 5.32
N ASN A 242 -2.85 -5.94 5.36
CA ASN A 242 -3.53 -6.31 6.60
C ASN A 242 -3.41 -7.82 6.91
N MET A 243 -2.92 -8.63 5.97
CA MET A 243 -2.70 -10.06 6.15
C MET A 243 -1.27 -10.28 6.65
N ASN A 244 -1.11 -11.01 7.75
CA ASN A 244 0.20 -11.37 8.29
C ASN A 244 0.74 -12.61 7.54
N LEU A 245 1.18 -12.41 6.29
CA LEU A 245 1.72 -13.48 5.44
C LEU A 245 3.24 -13.57 5.57
N ALA A 246 3.79 -14.78 5.43
CA ALA A 246 5.23 -14.99 5.29
C ALA A 246 5.74 -14.40 3.96
N GLU A 247 7.01 -13.98 3.94
CA GLU A 247 7.62 -13.29 2.79
C GLU A 247 7.60 -14.15 1.52
N ASP A 248 7.94 -15.45 1.62
CA ASP A 248 7.94 -16.38 0.50
C ASP A 248 6.54 -16.59 -0.12
N THR A 249 5.50 -16.69 0.72
CA THR A 249 4.10 -16.81 0.28
C THR A 249 3.65 -15.53 -0.41
N LEU A 250 4.07 -14.38 0.11
CA LEU A 250 3.73 -13.07 -0.42
C LEU A 250 4.40 -12.83 -1.78
N ASP A 251 5.63 -13.30 -1.99
CA ASP A 251 6.31 -13.21 -3.29
C ASP A 251 5.70 -14.17 -4.31
N THR A 252 5.30 -15.38 -3.90
CA THR A 252 4.54 -16.31 -4.74
C THR A 252 3.20 -15.69 -5.17
N LEU A 253 2.47 -15.06 -4.23
CA LEU A 253 1.23 -14.36 -4.50
C LEU A 253 1.44 -13.19 -5.49
N LYS A 254 2.46 -12.35 -5.26
CA LYS A 254 2.80 -11.25 -6.18
C LYS A 254 3.08 -11.75 -7.58
N TYR A 255 3.83 -12.84 -7.72
CA TYR A 255 4.16 -13.42 -9.01
C TYR A 255 2.89 -13.82 -9.78
N HIS A 256 2.00 -14.60 -9.17
CA HIS A 256 0.77 -15.05 -9.82
C HIS A 256 -0.21 -13.90 -10.11
N LEU A 257 -0.32 -12.91 -9.22
CA LEU A 257 -1.14 -11.72 -9.48
C LEU A 257 -0.58 -10.89 -10.64
N SER A 258 0.75 -10.80 -10.75
CA SER A 258 1.41 -10.08 -11.86
C SER A 258 1.27 -10.85 -13.18
N ASP A 259 1.37 -12.18 -13.17
CA ASP A 259 1.14 -13.05 -14.34
C ASP A 259 -0.30 -12.86 -14.88
N PHE A 260 -1.28 -12.84 -13.98
CA PHE A 260 -2.67 -12.58 -14.35
C PHE A 260 -2.90 -11.17 -14.89
N LEU A 261 -2.28 -10.14 -14.29
CA LEU A 261 -2.35 -8.77 -14.81
C LEU A 261 -1.72 -8.65 -16.21
N ASN A 262 -0.61 -9.35 -16.47
CA ASN A 262 0.01 -9.38 -17.79
C ASN A 262 -0.92 -10.04 -18.81
N PHE A 263 -1.58 -11.15 -18.44
CA PHE A 263 -2.60 -11.77 -19.27
C PHE A 263 -3.76 -10.80 -19.62
N LEU A 264 -4.28 -10.05 -18.62
CA LEU A 264 -5.30 -9.03 -18.88
C LEU A 264 -4.80 -7.93 -19.82
N ASN A 265 -3.52 -7.54 -19.70
CA ASN A 265 -2.91 -6.52 -20.54
C ASN A 265 -2.74 -6.99 -22.01
N ASP A 266 -2.39 -8.25 -22.21
CA ASP A 266 -2.27 -8.87 -23.54
C ASP A 266 -3.63 -8.91 -24.25
N HIS A 267 -4.69 -9.22 -23.50
CA HIS A 267 -6.07 -9.30 -24.00
C HIS A 267 -6.90 -8.01 -23.79
N ARG A 268 -6.26 -6.87 -23.52
CA ARG A 268 -6.95 -5.64 -23.13
C ARG A 268 -8.02 -5.17 -24.12
N LYS A 269 -7.80 -5.36 -25.42
CA LYS A 269 -8.74 -4.94 -26.47
C LYS A 269 -10.02 -5.76 -26.51
N GLU A 270 -9.97 -6.99 -25.97
CA GLU A 270 -11.10 -7.91 -25.94
C GLU A 270 -11.91 -7.76 -24.65
N TYR A 271 -11.23 -7.43 -23.55
CA TYR A 271 -11.83 -7.44 -22.21
C TYR A 271 -12.38 -6.08 -21.76
N PHE A 272 -11.76 -4.98 -22.18
CA PHE A 272 -12.17 -3.62 -21.77
C PHE A 272 -12.98 -2.95 -22.88
N ILE A 273 -14.05 -2.26 -22.48
CA ILE A 273 -14.88 -1.47 -23.39
C ILE A 273 -14.40 -0.02 -23.47
N ASP A 274 -14.57 0.59 -24.64
CA ASP A 274 -14.34 2.02 -24.85
C ASP A 274 -15.62 2.85 -24.56
N GLU A 275 -16.80 2.26 -24.74
CA GLU A 275 -18.09 2.96 -24.63
C GLU A 275 -18.87 2.60 -23.35
N TYR A 276 -19.22 3.63 -22.57
CA TYR A 276 -20.03 3.51 -21.36
C TYR A 276 -21.41 4.10 -21.63
N GLN A 277 -22.44 3.58 -20.97
CA GLN A 277 -23.82 4.05 -21.16
C GLN A 277 -24.21 5.09 -20.11
N LYS A 278 -25.08 6.04 -20.47
CA LYS A 278 -25.74 6.88 -19.46
C LYS A 278 -26.68 6.01 -18.64
N PHE A 279 -26.60 6.10 -17.32
CA PHE A 279 -27.61 5.48 -16.47
C PHE A 279 -28.96 6.18 -16.72
N LYS A 280 -29.94 5.44 -17.23
CA LYS A 280 -31.33 5.88 -17.33
C LYS A 280 -32.08 5.20 -16.19
N ASP A 281 -32.68 6.02 -15.32
CA ASP A 281 -33.56 5.58 -14.24
C ASP A 281 -34.73 4.72 -14.76
#